data_AF-A0A4R5M4M6-F1
#
_entry.id   AF-A0A4R5M4M6-F1
#
_cell.length_a   1.000
_cell.length_b   1.000
_cell.length_c   1.000
_cell.angle_alpha   90.00
_cell.angle_beta   90.00
_cell.angle_gamma   90.00
#
_symmetry.space_group_name_H-M   'P 1'
#
loop_
_entity.id
_entity.type
_entity.pdbx_description
1 polymer ?
#
loop_
_entity_poly.entity_id
_entity_poly.type
_entity_poly.pdbx_seq_one_letter_code
_entity_poly.pdbx_strand_id
1 'polypeptide(L)'
;MRALAAHVRARPDIATVNDSKTLADRIEDLLPQTQCTKCGYDGCRPYAEAVAAGTANYNQCPPGGAEGVARLAKLLGKPVIPINPVNGVERPRPVAFIDEQLCIGCTLCMQACPVDAIVGAPKQMHTIVKDECTGCDLCVAPCPVDCIAMIPVTGEATGWDAWSQQQADAARLRHDRRQARLAAERDAAVARAAARRAAAASPVAASGAAGGAAATVAGSAPAGADDAEAKKKAIIQAALERARRKKAELAEHGVAPRNTEHVSADVQAQIDAAEARRKRLGIGAEADVAGAPAQAASSETTGASTAPATPAAAEPPAPDDGQQEHQDRSERDEQDNHPHDDKPA
;
A
#
# COMPACT_ATOMS: atom_id res chain seq x y z
N MET A 1 5.98 -79.26 -29.20
CA MET A 1 4.87 -78.33 -29.53
C MET A 1 4.44 -77.67 -28.23
N ARG A 2 4.41 -76.37 -27.99
CA ARG A 2 4.60 -75.12 -28.76
C ARG A 2 5.15 -74.10 -27.74
N ALA A 3 6.11 -73.27 -28.15
CA ALA A 3 6.51 -72.07 -27.43
C ALA A 3 5.37 -71.03 -27.48
N LEU A 4 5.07 -70.37 -26.37
CA LEU A 4 4.18 -69.20 -26.30
C LEU A 4 5.05 -67.97 -26.03
N ALA A 5 5.39 -67.27 -27.11
CA ALA A 5 6.05 -65.98 -27.09
C ALA A 5 5.03 -64.89 -26.76
N ALA A 6 5.10 -64.33 -25.55
CA ALA A 6 4.35 -63.13 -25.19
C ALA A 6 5.04 -61.90 -25.81
N HIS A 7 4.38 -61.29 -26.78
CA HIS A 7 4.81 -60.08 -27.45
C HIS A 7 4.78 -58.89 -26.48
N VAL A 8 5.95 -58.36 -26.15
CA VAL A 8 6.10 -57.05 -25.50
C VAL A 8 5.67 -56.00 -26.53
N ARG A 9 4.47 -55.43 -26.37
CA ARG A 9 4.07 -54.21 -27.07
C ARG A 9 4.69 -53.02 -26.34
N ALA A 10 5.66 -52.38 -26.99
CA ALA A 10 6.15 -51.06 -26.61
C ALA A 10 4.98 -50.06 -26.56
N ARG A 11 4.91 -49.26 -25.49
CA ARG A 11 4.01 -48.11 -25.38
C ARG A 11 4.78 -46.83 -25.75
N PRO A 12 4.11 -45.89 -26.45
CA PRO A 12 4.77 -44.79 -27.14
C PRO A 12 5.23 -43.70 -26.17
N ASP A 13 6.25 -42.98 -26.62
CA ASP A 13 6.95 -41.87 -25.97
C ASP A 13 6.04 -40.92 -25.20
N ILE A 14 6.32 -40.78 -23.89
CA ILE A 14 5.82 -39.66 -23.08
C ILE A 14 6.64 -38.44 -23.46
N ALA A 15 5.95 -37.47 -24.06
CA ALA A 15 6.46 -36.20 -24.52
C ALA A 15 7.40 -35.53 -23.48
N THR A 16 8.65 -35.31 -23.89
CA THR A 16 9.56 -34.37 -23.24
C THR A 16 8.97 -32.97 -23.37
N VAL A 17 8.33 -32.48 -22.31
CA VAL A 17 8.00 -31.05 -22.18
C VAL A 17 9.34 -30.32 -22.07
N ASN A 18 9.80 -29.77 -23.18
CA ASN A 18 10.99 -28.94 -23.23
C ASN A 18 10.61 -27.55 -22.68
N ASP A 19 10.49 -27.46 -21.35
CA ASP A 19 10.16 -26.23 -20.65
C ASP A 19 11.43 -25.40 -20.48
N SER A 20 11.77 -24.59 -21.49
CA SER A 20 12.92 -23.70 -21.41
C SER A 20 12.59 -22.49 -20.53
N LYS A 21 12.66 -22.69 -19.20
CA LYS A 21 12.56 -21.63 -18.20
C LYS A 21 13.57 -20.51 -18.50
N THR A 22 13.11 -19.26 -18.46
CA THR A 22 14.00 -18.09 -18.59
C THR A 22 14.94 -17.98 -17.39
N LEU A 23 15.97 -17.14 -17.48
CA LEU A 23 16.83 -16.86 -16.33
C LEU A 23 16.03 -16.25 -15.17
N ALA A 24 15.08 -15.37 -15.46
CA ALA A 24 14.21 -14.78 -14.45
C ALA A 24 13.36 -15.85 -13.75
N ASP A 25 12.81 -16.83 -14.49
CA ASP A 25 12.06 -17.94 -13.88
C ASP A 25 12.93 -18.76 -12.93
N ARG A 26 14.16 -19.09 -13.36
CA ARG A 26 15.11 -19.85 -12.54
C ARG A 26 15.56 -19.07 -11.29
N ILE A 27 15.69 -17.75 -11.39
CA ILE A 27 16.00 -16.88 -10.25
C ILE A 27 14.81 -16.88 -9.29
N GLU A 28 13.60 -16.66 -9.82
CA GLU A 28 12.39 -16.62 -9.01
C GLU A 28 12.18 -17.94 -8.25
N ASP A 29 12.42 -19.09 -8.89
CA ASP A 29 12.43 -20.44 -8.29
C ASP A 29 13.32 -20.56 -7.05
N LEU A 30 14.39 -19.76 -6.97
CA LEU A 30 15.33 -19.74 -5.85
C LEU A 30 15.02 -18.64 -4.82
N LEU A 31 13.95 -17.86 -4.99
CA LEU A 31 13.51 -16.87 -4.01
C LEU A 31 12.55 -17.51 -3.00
N PRO A 32 12.48 -17.00 -1.75
CA PRO A 32 11.63 -17.56 -0.69
C PRO A 32 10.12 -17.30 -0.89
N GLN A 33 9.74 -16.54 -1.93
CA GLN A 33 8.35 -16.27 -2.30
C GLN A 33 7.50 -15.61 -1.20
N THR A 34 8.14 -14.84 -0.32
CA THR A 34 7.43 -14.13 0.76
C THR A 34 6.61 -12.93 0.27
N GLN A 35 6.94 -12.39 -0.90
CA GLN A 35 6.33 -11.20 -1.51
C GLN A 35 6.39 -9.95 -0.60
N CYS A 36 7.42 -9.85 0.24
CA CYS A 36 7.51 -8.85 1.31
C CYS A 36 8.02 -7.46 0.90
N THR A 37 8.40 -7.27 -0.36
CA THR A 37 8.93 -6.02 -0.92
C THR A 37 10.17 -5.40 -0.26
N LYS A 38 10.79 -6.10 0.71
CA LYS A 38 12.00 -5.63 1.43
C LYS A 38 13.19 -5.34 0.53
N CYS A 39 13.25 -5.97 -0.65
CA CYS A 39 14.29 -5.70 -1.65
C CYS A 39 14.06 -4.41 -2.48
N GLY A 40 12.97 -3.68 -2.23
CA GLY A 40 12.59 -2.48 -2.98
C GLY A 40 11.76 -2.74 -4.24
N TYR A 41 11.39 -4.00 -4.52
CA TYR A 41 10.55 -4.39 -5.65
C TYR A 41 9.15 -4.82 -5.17
N ASP A 42 8.15 -4.70 -6.04
CA ASP A 42 6.74 -5.01 -5.74
C ASP A 42 6.44 -6.51 -5.55
N GLY A 43 7.44 -7.37 -5.67
CA GLY A 43 7.32 -8.82 -5.48
C GLY A 43 8.59 -9.57 -5.84
N CYS A 44 8.53 -10.89 -5.77
CA CYS A 44 9.64 -11.76 -6.15
C CYS A 44 9.90 -11.75 -7.66
N ARG A 45 8.85 -11.70 -8.49
CA ARG A 45 8.97 -11.65 -9.96
C ARG A 45 9.76 -10.44 -10.45
N PRO A 46 9.40 -9.18 -10.11
CA PRO A 46 10.14 -8.02 -10.62
C PRO A 46 11.59 -7.99 -10.14
N TYR A 47 11.86 -8.47 -8.92
CA TYR A 47 13.23 -8.61 -8.44
C TYR A 47 14.02 -9.64 -9.28
N ALA A 48 13.42 -10.80 -9.57
CA ALA A 48 14.05 -11.82 -10.38
C ALA A 48 14.37 -11.34 -11.81
N GLU A 49 13.45 -10.59 -12.41
CA GLU A 49 13.64 -9.95 -13.72
C GLU A 49 14.78 -8.93 -13.68
N ALA A 50 14.84 -8.08 -12.65
CA ALA A 50 15.90 -7.09 -12.50
C ALA A 50 17.29 -7.73 -12.31
N VAL A 51 17.37 -8.84 -11.57
CA VAL A 51 18.62 -9.61 -11.44
C VAL A 51 18.99 -10.26 -12.78
N ALA A 52 18.03 -10.85 -13.50
CA ALA A 52 18.25 -11.43 -14.82
C ALA A 52 18.73 -10.40 -15.84
N ALA A 53 18.18 -9.19 -15.79
CA ALA A 53 18.57 -8.06 -16.64
C ALA A 53 19.89 -7.39 -16.19
N GLY A 54 20.43 -7.75 -15.03
CA GLY A 54 21.64 -7.15 -14.47
C GLY A 54 21.45 -5.74 -13.91
N THR A 55 20.22 -5.28 -13.72
CA THR A 55 19.88 -3.97 -13.13
C THR A 55 19.76 -4.01 -11.61
N ALA A 56 19.66 -5.20 -11.02
CA ALA A 56 19.71 -5.44 -9.58
C ALA A 56 20.84 -6.38 -9.18
N ASN A 57 21.34 -6.22 -7.96
CA ASN A 57 22.26 -7.19 -7.36
C ASN A 57 21.49 -8.40 -6.79
N TYR A 58 22.13 -9.55 -6.67
CA TYR A 58 21.51 -10.83 -6.25
C TYR A 58 21.53 -11.07 -4.73
N ASN A 59 21.97 -10.07 -3.95
CA ASN A 59 22.09 -10.11 -2.48
C ASN A 59 21.05 -9.24 -1.76
N GLN A 60 19.92 -8.97 -2.40
CA GLN A 60 18.99 -7.92 -1.96
C GLN A 60 17.79 -8.48 -1.17
N CYS A 61 17.70 -9.80 -0.95
CA CYS A 61 16.55 -10.46 -0.34
C CYS A 61 16.87 -10.96 1.09
N PRO A 62 16.58 -10.16 2.15
CA PRO A 62 16.83 -10.58 3.53
C PRO A 62 16.12 -11.89 3.94
N PRO A 63 14.85 -12.16 3.57
CA PRO A 63 14.21 -13.43 3.89
C PRO A 63 14.86 -14.64 3.21
N GLY A 64 15.59 -14.44 2.11
CA GLY A 64 16.34 -15.50 1.46
C GLY A 64 17.60 -15.89 2.24
N GLY A 65 18.07 -15.01 3.13
CA GLY A 65 19.24 -15.27 3.95
C GLY A 65 20.54 -15.44 3.16
N ALA A 66 21.61 -15.78 3.87
CA ALA A 66 22.92 -16.05 3.26
C ALA A 66 22.84 -17.20 2.25
N GLU A 67 22.06 -18.24 2.56
CA GLU A 67 21.87 -19.38 1.66
C GLU A 67 21.16 -18.97 0.36
N GLY A 68 20.14 -18.11 0.41
CA GLY A 68 19.48 -17.58 -0.77
C GLY A 68 20.45 -16.85 -1.71
N VAL A 69 21.34 -16.03 -1.14
CA VAL A 69 22.40 -15.38 -1.93
C VAL A 69 23.34 -16.40 -2.55
N ALA A 70 23.73 -17.44 -1.81
CA ALA A 70 24.58 -18.51 -2.35
C ALA A 70 23.91 -19.31 -3.49
N ARG A 71 22.62 -19.61 -3.36
CA ARG A 71 21.82 -20.26 -4.41
C ARG A 71 21.77 -19.42 -5.69
N LEU A 72 21.53 -18.12 -5.57
CA LEU A 72 21.53 -17.18 -6.69
C LEU A 72 22.91 -17.00 -7.30
N ALA A 73 23.95 -16.85 -6.48
CA ALA A 73 25.34 -16.73 -6.93
C ALA A 73 25.75 -17.94 -7.79
N LYS A 74 25.42 -19.16 -7.32
CA LYS A 74 25.65 -20.40 -8.06
C LYS A 74 24.92 -20.43 -9.40
N LEU A 75 23.64 -20.02 -9.42
CA LEU A 75 22.85 -19.94 -10.66
C LEU A 75 23.46 -18.96 -11.67
N LEU A 76 23.95 -17.82 -11.19
CA LEU A 76 24.49 -16.72 -12.00
C LEU A 76 25.97 -16.88 -12.36
N GLY A 77 26.67 -17.87 -11.80
CA GLY A 77 28.13 -18.01 -11.94
C GLY A 77 28.91 -16.86 -11.30
N LYS A 78 28.40 -16.30 -10.19
CA LYS A 78 28.99 -15.16 -9.46
C LYS A 78 29.55 -15.61 -8.10
N PRO A 79 30.47 -14.86 -7.48
CA PRO A 79 30.94 -15.16 -6.13
C PRO A 79 29.79 -15.03 -5.11
N VAL A 80 29.91 -15.68 -3.94
CA VAL A 80 28.98 -15.43 -2.84
C VAL A 80 29.37 -14.11 -2.16
N ILE A 81 28.40 -13.21 -1.99
CA ILE A 81 28.58 -11.92 -1.31
C ILE A 81 27.62 -11.81 -0.11
N PRO A 82 27.90 -10.97 0.88
CA PRO A 82 26.98 -10.75 2.01
C PRO A 82 25.64 -10.14 1.57
N ILE A 83 24.58 -10.38 2.34
CA ILE A 83 23.28 -9.71 2.18
C ILE A 83 23.47 -8.20 2.24
N ASN A 84 22.74 -7.45 1.41
CA ASN A 84 22.69 -6.00 1.49
C ASN A 84 21.97 -5.55 2.78
N PRO A 85 22.68 -4.96 3.77
CA PRO A 85 22.08 -4.57 5.04
C PRO A 85 21.04 -3.45 4.90
N VAL A 86 21.07 -2.67 3.81
CA VAL A 86 20.08 -1.61 3.54
C VAL A 86 18.67 -2.17 3.41
N ASN A 87 18.52 -3.40 2.90
CA ASN A 87 17.22 -4.03 2.71
C ASN A 87 16.74 -4.79 3.95
N GLY A 88 17.57 -4.85 5.00
CA GLY A 88 17.31 -5.55 6.24
C GLY A 88 18.27 -6.71 6.49
N VAL A 89 18.05 -7.37 7.63
CA VAL A 89 18.86 -8.49 8.12
C VAL A 89 18.09 -9.80 8.03
N GLU A 90 18.84 -10.89 7.91
CA GLU A 90 18.30 -12.23 8.09
C GLU A 90 17.85 -12.41 9.54
N ARG A 91 16.64 -12.95 9.74
CA ARG A 91 16.02 -13.13 11.06
C ARG A 91 15.11 -14.36 11.09
N PRO A 92 14.75 -14.86 12.28
CA PRO A 92 13.77 -15.92 12.41
C PRO A 92 12.43 -15.53 11.77
N ARG A 93 11.77 -16.52 11.18
CA ARG A 93 10.55 -16.29 10.43
C ARG A 93 9.40 -15.97 11.40
N PRO A 94 8.74 -14.81 11.24
CA PRO A 94 7.56 -14.50 12.01
C PRO A 94 6.28 -15.04 11.35
N VAL A 95 5.23 -15.17 12.14
CA VAL A 95 3.85 -15.29 11.68
C VAL A 95 3.05 -14.14 12.28
N ALA A 96 2.16 -13.56 11.48
CA ALA A 96 1.27 -12.51 11.97
C ALA A 96 0.29 -13.09 13.01
N PHE A 97 0.00 -12.31 14.03
CA PHE A 97 -1.02 -12.58 15.04
C PHE A 97 -1.91 -11.35 15.14
N ILE A 98 -3.23 -11.54 15.09
CA ILE A 98 -4.20 -10.46 15.19
C ILE A 98 -4.83 -10.54 16.59
N ASP A 99 -4.77 -9.44 17.34
CA ASP A 99 -5.51 -9.29 18.59
C ASP A 99 -7.00 -9.09 18.27
N GLU A 100 -7.76 -10.10 18.64
CA GLU A 100 -9.18 -10.26 18.39
C GLU A 100 -10.03 -9.26 19.18
N GLN A 101 -9.53 -8.79 20.32
CA GLN A 101 -10.22 -7.80 21.16
C GLN A 101 -10.13 -6.39 20.57
N LEU A 102 -9.07 -6.12 19.80
CA LEU A 102 -8.81 -4.83 19.17
C LEU A 102 -9.29 -4.77 17.71
N CYS A 103 -9.41 -5.92 17.05
CA CYS A 103 -9.77 -5.99 15.64
C CYS A 103 -11.19 -5.45 15.36
N ILE A 104 -11.28 -4.35 14.61
CA ILE A 104 -12.56 -3.73 14.20
C ILE A 104 -13.14 -4.28 12.88
N GLY A 105 -12.50 -5.27 12.26
CA GLY A 105 -12.97 -5.86 11.01
C GLY A 105 -12.91 -4.94 9.79
N CYS A 106 -11.90 -4.06 9.69
CA CYS A 106 -11.78 -3.07 8.61
C CYS A 106 -11.37 -3.65 7.24
N THR A 107 -10.88 -4.88 7.18
CA THR A 107 -10.41 -5.62 5.98
C THR A 107 -9.15 -5.12 5.29
N LEU A 108 -8.51 -4.03 5.75
CA LEU A 108 -7.31 -3.47 5.12
C LEU A 108 -6.12 -4.45 5.15
N CYS A 109 -5.94 -5.18 6.24
CA CYS A 109 -4.91 -6.22 6.36
C CYS A 109 -5.12 -7.37 5.36
N MET A 110 -6.36 -7.80 5.16
CA MET A 110 -6.71 -8.85 4.20
C MET A 110 -6.38 -8.42 2.76
N GLN A 111 -6.68 -7.16 2.42
CA GLN A 111 -6.33 -6.60 1.11
C GLN A 111 -4.81 -6.51 0.90
N ALA A 112 -4.05 -6.25 1.96
CA ALA A 112 -2.58 -6.18 1.90
C ALA A 112 -1.89 -7.56 1.87
N CYS A 113 -2.56 -8.62 2.33
CA CYS A 113 -1.96 -9.95 2.39
C CYS A 113 -1.70 -10.50 0.97
N PRO A 114 -0.44 -10.74 0.57
CA PRO A 114 -0.12 -11.15 -0.80
C PRO A 114 -0.49 -12.61 -1.10
N VAL A 115 -0.77 -13.42 -0.08
CA VAL A 115 -1.03 -14.87 -0.18
C VAL A 115 -2.38 -15.28 0.39
N ASP A 116 -3.27 -14.32 0.67
CA ASP A 116 -4.60 -14.55 1.24
C ASP A 116 -4.63 -15.36 2.57
N ALA A 117 -3.59 -15.27 3.39
CA ALA A 117 -3.48 -15.99 4.67
C ALA A 117 -4.36 -15.41 5.80
N ILE A 118 -5.14 -14.36 5.55
CA ILE A 118 -5.99 -13.70 6.56
C ILE A 118 -7.45 -14.03 6.23
N VAL A 119 -8.15 -14.60 7.20
CA VAL A 119 -9.57 -14.97 7.08
C VAL A 119 -10.42 -14.06 7.96
N GLY A 120 -11.56 -13.63 7.44
CA GLY A 120 -12.49 -12.75 8.13
C GLY A 120 -13.54 -12.20 7.17
N ALA A 121 -14.31 -11.22 7.64
CA ALA A 121 -15.30 -10.50 6.83
C ALA A 121 -15.41 -9.05 7.30
N PRO A 122 -15.98 -8.14 6.50
CA PRO A 122 -16.25 -6.79 6.95
C PRO A 122 -17.04 -6.78 8.26
N LYS A 123 -16.55 -6.01 9.25
CA LYS A 123 -17.12 -5.90 10.60
C LYS A 123 -17.10 -7.21 11.41
N GLN A 124 -16.27 -8.16 11.02
CA GLN A 124 -15.99 -9.39 11.77
C GLN A 124 -14.51 -9.45 12.13
N MET A 125 -14.17 -10.18 13.19
CA MET A 125 -12.78 -10.37 13.57
C MET A 125 -12.01 -11.10 12.46
N HIS A 126 -10.74 -10.76 12.31
CA HIS A 126 -9.86 -11.41 11.36
C HIS A 126 -8.89 -12.32 12.12
N THR A 127 -8.52 -13.43 11.50
CA THR A 127 -7.53 -14.38 12.04
C THR A 127 -6.54 -14.81 10.96
N ILE A 128 -5.40 -15.33 11.38
CA ILE A 128 -4.30 -15.73 10.49
C ILE A 128 -4.26 -17.25 10.36
N VAL A 129 -4.29 -17.74 9.12
CA VAL A 129 -3.96 -19.12 8.80
C VAL A 129 -2.44 -19.27 8.84
N LYS A 130 -1.94 -19.72 10.00
CA LYS A 130 -0.50 -19.73 10.33
C LYS A 130 0.36 -20.42 9.27
N ASP A 131 -0.12 -21.54 8.72
CA ASP A 131 0.60 -22.34 7.73
C ASP A 131 0.70 -21.67 6.36
N GLU A 132 -0.20 -20.71 6.08
CA GLU A 132 -0.20 -19.97 4.82
C GLU A 132 0.56 -18.65 4.92
N CYS A 133 0.74 -18.12 6.13
CA CYS A 133 1.42 -16.86 6.38
C CYS A 133 2.91 -16.93 6.05
N THR A 134 3.37 -16.06 5.15
CA THR A 134 4.78 -15.96 4.75
C THR A 134 5.65 -15.12 5.69
N GLY A 135 5.05 -14.42 6.66
CA GLY A 135 5.79 -13.50 7.54
C GLY A 135 6.28 -12.24 6.81
N CYS A 136 5.51 -11.74 5.84
CA CYS A 136 5.90 -10.61 4.99
C CYS A 136 5.77 -9.23 5.66
N ASP A 137 5.12 -9.13 6.81
CA ASP A 137 4.86 -7.90 7.59
C ASP A 137 3.95 -6.86 6.88
N LEU A 138 3.50 -7.10 5.63
CA LEU A 138 2.69 -6.15 4.85
C LEU A 138 1.31 -5.81 5.46
N CYS A 139 0.79 -6.66 6.35
CA CYS A 139 -0.50 -6.44 6.98
C CYS A 139 -0.44 -5.45 8.17
N VAL A 140 0.75 -5.18 8.72
CA VAL A 140 0.93 -4.37 9.94
C VAL A 140 0.57 -2.90 9.67
N ALA A 141 1.26 -2.26 8.73
CA ALA A 141 1.08 -0.82 8.47
C ALA A 141 -0.35 -0.42 8.05
N PRO A 142 -1.11 -1.22 7.28
CA PRO A 142 -2.51 -0.89 6.95
C PRO A 142 -3.50 -1.03 8.10
N CYS A 143 -3.12 -1.58 9.26
CA CYS A 143 -4.03 -1.77 10.38
C CYS A 143 -4.25 -0.44 11.15
N PRO A 144 -5.46 0.15 11.14
CA PRO A 144 -5.70 1.46 11.73
C PRO A 144 -5.78 1.45 13.27
N VAL A 145 -5.84 0.26 13.86
CA VAL A 145 -5.96 0.04 15.32
C VAL A 145 -4.75 -0.70 15.89
N ASP A 146 -3.71 -0.91 15.06
CA ASP A 146 -2.45 -1.56 15.43
C ASP A 146 -2.61 -2.90 16.17
N CYS A 147 -3.62 -3.70 15.80
CA CYS A 147 -3.91 -4.98 16.44
C CYS A 147 -3.05 -6.16 15.93
N ILE A 148 -1.96 -5.93 15.19
CA ILE A 148 -1.20 -7.01 14.52
C ILE A 148 0.23 -7.07 15.02
N ALA A 149 0.60 -8.20 15.63
CA ALA A 149 1.96 -8.50 16.05
C ALA A 149 2.62 -9.54 15.14
N MET A 150 3.94 -9.44 14.93
CA MET A 150 4.71 -10.43 14.17
C MET A 150 5.50 -11.31 15.14
N ILE A 151 5.04 -12.54 15.36
CA ILE A 151 5.59 -13.45 16.36
C ILE A 151 6.59 -14.39 15.70
N PRO A 152 7.87 -14.43 16.09
CA PRO A 152 8.83 -15.43 15.62
C PRO A 152 8.37 -16.85 15.97
N VAL A 153 8.29 -17.74 14.99
CA VAL A 153 7.82 -19.13 15.21
C VAL A 153 8.86 -20.21 14.92
N THR A 154 10.04 -19.82 14.43
CA THR A 154 11.10 -20.76 14.03
C THR A 154 12.29 -20.81 14.99
N GLY A 155 12.15 -20.25 16.19
CA GLY A 155 13.24 -20.19 17.16
C GLY A 155 14.45 -19.45 16.59
N GLU A 156 15.60 -20.11 16.55
CA GLU A 156 16.84 -19.57 15.97
C GLU A 156 16.98 -19.82 14.46
N ALA A 157 16.15 -20.70 13.87
CA ALA A 157 16.24 -20.99 12.44
C ALA A 157 15.83 -19.77 11.61
N THR A 158 16.62 -19.47 10.59
CA THR A 158 16.45 -18.35 9.66
C THR A 158 16.47 -18.83 8.21
N GLY A 159 16.25 -17.91 7.26
CA GLY A 159 16.40 -18.19 5.83
C GLY A 159 15.66 -19.46 5.38
N TRP A 160 16.39 -20.38 4.76
CA TRP A 160 15.84 -21.64 4.25
C TRP A 160 15.76 -22.77 5.27
N ASP A 161 16.46 -22.66 6.41
CA ASP A 161 16.26 -23.56 7.56
C ASP A 161 14.88 -23.31 8.21
N ALA A 162 14.41 -22.07 8.16
CA ALA A 162 13.08 -21.66 8.64
C ALA A 162 11.95 -21.82 7.62
N TRP A 163 12.29 -21.96 6.34
CA TRP A 163 11.33 -21.90 5.22
C TRP A 163 11.78 -22.77 4.05
N SER A 164 11.18 -23.95 3.93
CA SER A 164 11.54 -24.93 2.89
C SER A 164 11.13 -24.49 1.48
N GLN A 165 11.73 -25.13 0.47
CA GLN A 165 11.34 -24.94 -0.93
C GLN A 165 9.85 -25.23 -1.17
N GLN A 166 9.32 -26.30 -0.57
CA GLN A 166 7.90 -26.64 -0.69
C GLN A 166 6.98 -25.53 -0.16
N GLN A 167 7.37 -24.87 0.94
CA GLN A 167 6.61 -23.74 1.48
C GLN A 167 6.71 -22.51 0.57
N ALA A 168 7.87 -22.23 0.00
CA ALA A 168 8.05 -21.16 -0.99
C ALA A 168 7.19 -21.38 -2.24
N ASP A 169 7.18 -22.60 -2.78
CA ASP A 169 6.38 -22.96 -3.95
C ASP A 169 4.88 -22.85 -3.65
N ALA A 170 4.44 -23.31 -2.47
CA ALA A 170 3.05 -23.17 -2.02
C ALA A 170 2.65 -21.69 -1.86
N ALA A 171 3.55 -20.84 -1.33
CA ALA A 171 3.32 -19.41 -1.21
C ALA A 171 3.20 -18.72 -2.58
N ARG A 172 4.04 -19.10 -3.55
CA ARG A 172 3.92 -18.62 -4.94
C ARG A 172 2.57 -18.98 -5.52
N LEU A 173 2.15 -20.24 -5.40
CA LEU A 173 0.86 -20.68 -5.94
C LEU A 173 -0.32 -19.88 -5.36
N ARG A 174 -0.31 -19.59 -4.05
CA ARG A 174 -1.33 -18.74 -3.42
C ARG A 174 -1.27 -17.31 -3.93
N HIS A 175 -0.07 -16.75 -4.06
CA HIS A 175 0.12 -15.41 -4.60
C HIS A 175 -0.42 -15.29 -6.03
N ASP A 176 -0.06 -16.22 -6.91
CA ASP A 176 -0.48 -16.22 -8.31
C ASP A 176 -1.99 -16.37 -8.43
N ARG A 177 -2.59 -17.26 -7.63
CA ARG A 177 -4.06 -17.41 -7.56
C ARG A 177 -4.74 -16.10 -7.15
N ARG A 178 -4.19 -15.40 -6.15
CA ARG A 178 -4.70 -14.10 -5.71
C ARG A 178 -4.57 -13.06 -6.82
N GLN A 179 -3.42 -12.96 -7.48
CA GLN A 179 -3.22 -12.01 -8.57
C GLN A 179 -4.18 -12.26 -9.74
N ALA A 180 -4.36 -13.52 -10.12
CA ALA A 180 -5.33 -13.90 -11.16
C ALA A 180 -6.77 -13.50 -10.78
N ARG A 181 -7.16 -13.73 -9.52
CA ARG A 181 -8.47 -13.31 -9.00
C ARG A 181 -8.64 -11.79 -9.07
N LEU A 182 -7.68 -11.01 -8.56
CA LEU A 182 -7.74 -9.55 -8.58
C LEU A 182 -7.71 -8.97 -10.00
N ALA A 183 -6.97 -9.59 -10.93
CA ALA A 183 -6.97 -9.20 -12.33
C ALA A 183 -8.35 -9.42 -12.96
N ALA A 184 -8.95 -10.59 -12.77
CA ALA A 184 -10.30 -10.89 -13.28
C ALA A 184 -11.36 -9.95 -12.69
N GLU A 185 -11.30 -9.65 -11.39
CA GLU A 185 -12.20 -8.70 -10.73
C GLU A 185 -12.08 -7.28 -11.32
N ARG A 186 -10.84 -6.84 -11.57
CA ARG A 186 -10.54 -5.54 -12.18
C ARG A 186 -11.04 -5.45 -13.61
N ASP A 187 -10.76 -6.46 -14.43
CA ASP A 187 -11.21 -6.52 -15.82
C ASP A 187 -12.74 -6.52 -15.90
N ALA A 188 -13.40 -7.28 -15.04
CA ALA A 188 -14.86 -7.27 -14.93
C ALA A 188 -15.39 -5.89 -14.49
N ALA A 189 -14.71 -5.17 -13.59
CA ALA A 189 -15.08 -3.82 -13.20
C ALA A 189 -14.92 -2.82 -14.36
N VAL A 190 -13.82 -2.91 -15.12
CA VAL A 190 -13.58 -2.10 -16.32
C VAL A 190 -14.65 -2.37 -17.38
N ALA A 191 -14.98 -3.63 -17.63
CA ALA A 191 -16.03 -4.03 -18.58
C ALA A 191 -17.41 -3.49 -18.16
N ARG A 192 -17.78 -3.61 -16.88
CA ARG A 192 -19.03 -3.04 -16.36
C ARG A 192 -19.07 -1.52 -16.51
N ALA A 193 -17.96 -0.83 -16.24
CA ALA A 193 -17.86 0.62 -16.40
C ALA A 193 -17.98 1.04 -17.88
N ALA A 194 -17.34 0.30 -18.79
CA ALA A 194 -17.44 0.52 -20.23
C ALA A 194 -18.87 0.31 -20.74
N ALA A 195 -19.54 -0.77 -20.31
CA ALA A 195 -20.93 -1.05 -20.66
C ALA A 195 -21.88 0.06 -20.17
N ARG A 196 -21.70 0.56 -18.94
CA ARG A 196 -22.47 1.70 -18.42
C ARG A 196 -22.26 2.97 -19.23
N ARG A 197 -21.01 3.26 -19.64
CA ARG A 197 -20.69 4.41 -20.51
C ARG A 197 -21.32 4.27 -21.89
N ALA A 198 -21.25 3.10 -22.51
CA ALA A 198 -21.86 2.82 -23.80
C ALA A 198 -23.40 2.95 -23.74
N ALA A 199 -24.04 2.42 -22.69
CA ALA A 199 -25.48 2.56 -22.48
C ALA A 199 -25.92 4.02 -22.29
N ALA A 200 -25.12 4.83 -21.59
CA ALA A 200 -25.40 6.26 -21.41
C ALA A 200 -25.14 7.11 -22.67
N ALA A 201 -24.26 6.65 -23.58
CA ALA A 201 -23.95 7.33 -24.83
C ALA A 201 -24.88 6.94 -26.00
N SER A 202 -25.70 5.90 -25.83
CA SER A 202 -26.65 5.47 -26.85
C SER A 202 -27.85 6.42 -26.83
N PRO A 203 -28.14 7.18 -27.91
CA PRO A 203 -29.33 8.03 -27.95
C PRO A 203 -30.55 7.11 -27.87
N VAL A 204 -31.45 7.41 -26.93
CA VAL A 204 -32.77 6.77 -26.88
C VAL A 204 -33.44 7.06 -28.21
N ALA A 205 -33.49 6.06 -29.08
CA ALA A 205 -34.33 6.09 -30.26
C ALA A 205 -35.78 6.14 -29.78
N ALA A 206 -36.32 7.35 -29.67
CA ALA A 206 -37.73 7.58 -29.44
C ALA A 206 -38.48 7.15 -30.70
N SER A 207 -39.16 6.02 -30.59
CA SER A 207 -40.34 5.71 -31.40
C SER A 207 -41.40 6.80 -31.18
N GLY A 208 -41.78 7.47 -32.26
CA GLY A 208 -42.94 8.37 -32.33
C GLY A 208 -43.46 8.40 -33.76
N ALA A 209 -44.15 7.33 -34.16
CA ALA A 209 -44.91 7.31 -35.40
C ALA A 209 -46.25 8.05 -35.21
N ALA A 210 -46.61 8.82 -36.25
CA ALA A 210 -47.88 9.45 -36.58
C ALA A 210 -48.19 10.84 -35.97
N GLY A 211 -48.23 11.86 -36.84
CA GLY A 211 -48.95 13.11 -36.59
C GLY A 211 -48.49 14.37 -37.33
N GLY A 212 -48.59 14.41 -38.66
CA GLY A 212 -49.07 15.58 -39.42
C GLY A 212 -48.27 16.89 -39.50
N ALA A 213 -47.98 17.24 -40.76
CA ALA A 213 -47.85 18.59 -41.35
C ALA A 213 -46.56 19.40 -41.17
N ALA A 214 -46.11 19.90 -42.32
CA ALA A 214 -44.84 20.53 -42.60
C ALA A 214 -44.72 21.96 -42.06
N ALA A 215 -43.52 22.31 -41.60
CA ALA A 215 -42.94 23.63 -41.80
C ALA A 215 -41.41 23.50 -41.78
N THR A 216 -40.80 23.91 -42.88
CA THR A 216 -39.36 24.00 -43.11
C THR A 216 -38.71 25.07 -42.21
N VAL A 217 -37.58 24.76 -41.59
CA VAL A 217 -36.45 25.70 -41.45
C VAL A 217 -35.13 24.94 -41.34
N ALA A 218 -34.14 25.51 -41.99
CA ALA A 218 -32.81 24.96 -42.22
C ALA A 218 -31.92 24.93 -40.97
N GLY A 219 -31.07 23.90 -40.94
CA GLY A 219 -29.66 23.99 -40.52
C GLY A 219 -29.35 24.17 -39.04
N SER A 220 -28.94 23.09 -38.37
CA SER A 220 -27.86 23.09 -37.37
C SER A 220 -27.46 21.65 -37.00
N ALA A 221 -26.16 21.37 -37.04
CA ALA A 221 -25.53 20.15 -36.56
C ALA A 221 -24.93 20.37 -35.13
N PRO A 222 -24.38 19.34 -34.48
CA PRO A 222 -24.92 18.70 -33.27
C PRO A 222 -24.46 19.36 -31.94
N ALA A 223 -25.41 19.80 -31.11
CA ALA A 223 -25.18 20.31 -29.75
C ALA A 223 -25.18 19.19 -28.68
N GLY A 224 -24.35 18.15 -28.88
CA GLY A 224 -24.41 16.93 -28.04
C GLY A 224 -23.51 16.94 -26.79
N ALA A 225 -22.39 17.66 -26.81
CA ALA A 225 -21.37 17.61 -25.75
C ALA A 225 -21.41 18.85 -24.83
N ASP A 226 -21.57 20.05 -25.42
CA ASP A 226 -21.63 21.32 -24.66
C ASP A 226 -22.87 21.38 -23.76
N ASP A 227 -23.98 20.80 -24.20
CA ASP A 227 -25.22 20.69 -23.44
C ASP A 227 -25.07 19.79 -22.21
N ALA A 228 -24.29 18.71 -22.31
CA ALA A 228 -24.08 17.79 -21.19
C ALA A 228 -23.20 18.42 -20.10
N GLU A 229 -22.17 19.16 -20.51
CA GLU A 229 -21.31 19.88 -19.58
C GLU A 229 -22.02 21.10 -18.96
N ALA A 230 -22.82 21.82 -19.75
CA ALA A 230 -23.69 22.89 -19.25
C ALA A 230 -24.72 22.37 -18.23
N LYS A 231 -25.36 21.22 -18.49
CA LYS A 231 -26.27 20.56 -17.54
C LYS A 231 -25.55 20.16 -16.25
N LYS A 232 -24.34 19.59 -16.34
CA LYS A 232 -23.54 19.24 -15.16
C LYS A 232 -23.18 20.47 -14.32
N LYS A 233 -22.75 21.57 -14.96
CA LYS A 233 -22.47 22.85 -14.30
C LYS A 233 -23.73 23.42 -13.64
N ALA A 234 -24.88 23.38 -14.31
CA ALA A 234 -26.16 23.84 -13.77
C ALA A 234 -26.62 23.03 -12.55
N ILE A 235 -26.46 21.70 -12.57
CA ILE A 235 -26.79 20.83 -11.43
C ILE A 235 -25.89 21.13 -10.23
N ILE A 236 -24.59 21.34 -10.45
CA ILE A 236 -23.64 21.71 -9.40
C ILE A 236 -24.01 23.07 -8.81
N GLN A 237 -24.30 24.07 -9.65
CA GLN A 237 -24.72 25.41 -9.18
C GLN A 237 -26.01 25.34 -8.37
N ALA A 238 -27.03 24.62 -8.86
CA ALA A 238 -28.27 24.44 -8.13
C ALA A 238 -28.06 23.70 -6.79
N ALA A 239 -27.10 22.77 -6.71
CA ALA A 239 -26.74 22.12 -5.46
C ALA A 239 -26.05 23.07 -4.48
N LEU A 240 -25.15 23.93 -4.96
CA LEU A 240 -24.48 24.95 -4.17
C LEU A 240 -25.46 26.01 -3.66
N GLU A 241 -26.41 26.46 -4.47
CA GLU A 241 -27.48 27.38 -4.05
C GLU A 241 -28.39 26.77 -3.00
N ARG A 242 -28.80 25.52 -3.16
CA ARG A 242 -29.56 24.80 -2.13
C ARG A 242 -28.77 24.67 -0.82
N ALA A 243 -27.47 24.41 -0.90
CA ALA A 243 -26.61 24.35 0.28
C ALA A 243 -26.46 25.72 0.95
N ARG A 244 -26.31 26.80 0.18
CA ARG A 244 -26.26 28.19 0.69
C ARG A 244 -27.57 28.58 1.36
N ARG A 245 -28.72 28.30 0.74
CA ARG A 245 -30.03 28.57 1.32
C ARG A 245 -30.25 27.79 2.61
N LYS A 246 -29.95 26.49 2.61
CA LYS A 246 -30.05 25.66 3.82
C LYS A 246 -29.11 26.14 4.93
N LYS A 247 -27.90 26.61 4.59
CA LYS A 247 -26.97 27.20 5.56
C LYS A 247 -27.51 28.52 6.13
N ALA A 248 -28.08 29.37 5.29
CA ALA A 248 -28.72 30.62 5.73
C ALA A 248 -29.92 30.36 6.64
N GLU A 249 -30.81 29.43 6.25
CA GLU A 249 -31.93 28.97 7.06
C GLU A 249 -31.43 28.41 8.42
N LEU A 250 -30.43 27.53 8.43
CA LEU A 250 -29.87 26.98 9.68
C LEU A 250 -29.21 28.05 10.56
N ALA A 251 -28.57 29.06 9.97
CA ALA A 251 -28.00 30.19 10.69
C ALA A 251 -29.07 31.09 11.31
N GLU A 252 -30.18 31.34 10.60
CA GLU A 252 -31.34 32.08 11.10
C GLU A 252 -32.05 31.35 12.25
N HIS A 253 -32.06 30.01 12.21
CA HIS A 253 -32.55 29.17 13.30
C HIS A 253 -31.53 28.94 14.43
N GLY A 254 -30.38 29.63 14.42
CA GLY A 254 -29.35 29.55 15.45
C GLY A 254 -28.62 28.21 15.53
N VAL A 255 -28.70 27.37 14.48
CA VAL A 255 -28.00 26.09 14.39
C VAL A 255 -26.66 26.29 13.68
N ALA A 256 -25.67 26.78 14.43
CA ALA A 256 -24.27 26.78 14.03
C ALA A 256 -23.64 25.38 14.22
N PRO A 257 -22.51 25.05 13.56
CA PRO A 257 -21.77 23.83 13.85
C PRO A 257 -21.41 23.78 15.34
N ARG A 258 -22.07 22.88 16.08
CA ARG A 258 -21.84 22.67 17.50
C ARG A 258 -20.52 21.92 17.71
N ASN A 259 -19.40 22.61 17.48
CA ASN A 259 -18.04 22.18 17.88
C ASN A 259 -16.92 23.18 17.55
N THR A 260 -17.22 24.42 17.16
CA THR A 260 -16.18 25.44 16.89
C THR A 260 -16.00 26.43 18.03
N GLU A 261 -16.93 26.48 18.98
CA GLU A 261 -16.86 27.37 20.13
C GLU A 261 -16.42 26.56 21.36
N HIS A 262 -15.37 27.03 22.05
CA HIS A 262 -14.72 26.40 23.20
C HIS A 262 -13.91 25.12 22.90
N VAL A 263 -13.16 25.10 21.79
CA VAL A 263 -12.11 24.08 21.60
C VAL A 263 -10.91 24.35 22.53
N SER A 264 -10.23 23.30 22.98
CA SER A 264 -9.03 23.44 23.80
C SER A 264 -7.91 24.14 23.03
N ALA A 265 -6.95 24.75 23.75
CA ALA A 265 -5.85 25.50 23.14
C ALA A 265 -5.04 24.65 22.13
N ASP A 266 -4.85 23.35 22.41
CA ASP A 266 -4.15 22.43 21.51
C ASP A 266 -4.93 22.17 20.22
N VAL A 267 -6.25 22.05 20.33
CA VAL A 267 -7.13 21.88 19.17
C VAL A 267 -7.17 23.17 18.35
N GLN A 268 -7.18 24.33 19.02
CA GLN A 268 -7.09 25.63 18.35
C GLN A 268 -5.78 25.77 17.56
N ALA A 269 -4.65 25.40 18.15
CA ALA A 269 -3.35 25.44 17.48
C ALA A 269 -3.29 24.51 16.25
N GLN A 270 -3.96 23.35 16.32
CA GLN A 270 -4.07 22.43 15.18
C GLN A 270 -4.93 23.00 14.05
N ILE A 271 -6.02 23.70 14.39
CA ILE A 271 -6.87 24.41 13.42
C ILE A 271 -6.06 25.51 12.74
N ASP A 272 -5.35 26.33 13.51
CA ASP A 272 -4.55 27.45 12.99
C ASP A 272 -3.41 26.95 12.07
N ALA A 273 -2.74 25.85 12.44
CA ALA A 273 -1.70 25.24 11.63
C ALA A 273 -2.24 24.66 10.31
N ALA A 274 -3.45 24.10 10.33
CA ALA A 274 -4.13 23.60 9.13
C ALA A 274 -4.56 24.76 8.22
N GLU A 275 -5.09 25.86 8.77
CA GLU A 275 -5.46 27.05 8.01
C GLU A 275 -4.25 27.76 7.40
N ALA A 276 -3.15 27.88 8.14
CA ALA A 276 -1.89 28.41 7.63
C ALA A 276 -1.34 27.56 6.46
N ARG A 277 -1.50 26.24 6.53
CA ARG A 277 -1.14 25.32 5.43
C ARG A 277 -2.03 25.52 4.21
N ARG A 278 -3.34 25.66 4.41
CA ARG A 278 -4.30 25.94 3.31
C ARG A 278 -4.05 27.29 2.66
N LYS A 279 -3.73 28.32 3.45
CA LYS A 279 -3.35 29.66 2.97
C LYS A 279 -2.07 29.62 2.13
N ARG A 280 -1.06 28.86 2.56
CA ARG A 280 0.19 28.64 1.81
C ARG A 280 -0.03 27.91 0.49
N LEU A 281 -1.03 27.03 0.45
CA LEU A 281 -1.42 26.27 -0.76
C LEU A 281 -2.43 27.03 -1.64
N GLY A 282 -2.83 28.25 -1.28
CA GLY A 282 -3.77 29.07 -2.07
C GLY A 282 -5.22 28.59 -2.05
N ILE A 283 -5.61 27.73 -1.11
CA ILE A 283 -6.96 27.16 -1.02
C ILE A 283 -7.73 27.92 0.07
N GLY A 284 -8.41 29.03 -0.26
CA GLY A 284 -9.34 29.66 0.68
C GLY A 284 -9.78 31.12 0.50
N ALA A 285 -9.38 31.86 -0.53
CA ALA A 285 -9.74 33.27 -0.65
C ALA A 285 -10.68 33.56 -1.84
N GLU A 286 -11.97 33.28 -1.68
CA GLU A 286 -13.06 33.99 -2.38
C GLU A 286 -14.34 33.97 -1.52
N ALA A 287 -14.44 34.93 -0.60
CA ALA A 287 -15.69 35.50 -0.09
C ALA A 287 -15.35 36.73 0.76
N ASP A 288 -15.27 37.91 0.12
CA ASP A 288 -15.98 39.13 0.55
C ASP A 288 -15.52 40.33 -0.29
N VAL A 289 -16.49 40.92 -1.01
CA VAL A 289 -16.37 42.20 -1.73
C VAL A 289 -17.10 43.25 -0.91
N ALA A 290 -16.38 44.32 -0.54
CA ALA A 290 -16.77 45.75 -0.65
C ALA A 290 -16.31 46.59 0.55
N GLY A 291 -15.61 47.70 0.25
CA GLY A 291 -15.60 48.89 1.13
C GLY A 291 -14.23 49.53 1.36
N ALA A 292 -13.71 50.27 0.38
CA ALA A 292 -12.71 51.33 0.61
C ALA A 292 -13.38 52.57 1.28
N PRO A 293 -12.65 53.52 1.89
CA PRO A 293 -11.86 54.44 1.09
C PRO A 293 -10.47 54.85 1.63
N ALA A 294 -9.60 55.12 0.66
CA ALA A 294 -8.58 56.17 0.56
C ALA A 294 -8.01 56.85 1.82
N GLN A 295 -6.68 56.83 1.94
CA GLN A 295 -5.86 58.05 1.91
C GLN A 295 -4.42 57.74 1.48
N ALA A 296 -3.89 58.64 0.65
CA ALA A 296 -2.62 58.57 -0.05
C ALA A 296 -1.49 59.27 0.72
N ALA A 297 -0.25 58.78 0.54
CA ALA A 297 1.02 59.52 0.50
C ALA A 297 2.15 58.47 0.46
N SER A 298 2.68 58.11 -0.72
CA SER A 298 3.77 58.76 -1.49
C SER A 298 5.18 58.47 -0.96
N SER A 299 6.07 58.21 -1.92
CA SER A 299 7.54 57.96 -1.87
C SER A 299 7.97 56.50 -1.69
N GLU A 300 8.98 55.96 -2.39
CA GLU A 300 9.56 56.25 -3.71
C GLU A 300 10.43 55.02 -4.04
N THR A 301 10.38 54.60 -5.30
CA THR A 301 11.24 53.60 -5.93
C THR A 301 12.72 53.99 -5.94
N THR A 302 13.62 53.03 -5.70
CA THR A 302 14.84 52.76 -6.49
C THR A 302 15.28 51.30 -6.22
N GLY A 303 15.43 50.46 -7.24
CA GLY A 303 16.71 50.20 -7.92
C GLY A 303 17.28 48.85 -7.43
N ALA A 304 16.99 47.74 -8.13
CA ALA A 304 17.84 47.16 -9.18
C ALA A 304 19.02 46.30 -8.67
N SER A 305 18.93 45.01 -9.01
CA SER A 305 19.97 44.20 -9.66
C SER A 305 20.98 43.38 -8.83
N THR A 306 21.11 42.14 -9.32
CA THR A 306 22.32 41.28 -9.43
C THR A 306 22.79 40.44 -8.23
N ALA A 307 22.58 39.12 -8.36
CA ALA A 307 23.53 38.07 -7.97
C ALA A 307 24.67 37.98 -9.02
N PRO A 308 25.68 37.08 -8.93
CA PRO A 308 25.99 36.06 -7.92
C PRO A 308 27.47 35.99 -7.50
N ALA A 309 27.81 35.18 -6.48
CA ALA A 309 29.04 34.36 -6.41
C ALA A 309 29.15 33.58 -5.09
N THR A 310 29.20 32.25 -5.17
CA THR A 310 29.93 31.34 -4.25
C THR A 310 31.43 31.34 -4.67
N PRO A 311 32.43 30.91 -3.85
CA PRO A 311 32.47 29.61 -3.15
C PRO A 311 33.18 29.62 -1.76
N ALA A 312 33.07 28.51 -1.02
CA ALA A 312 34.17 27.80 -0.32
C ALA A 312 33.69 27.05 0.93
N ALA A 313 34.35 25.91 1.15
CA ALA A 313 34.05 24.84 2.10
C ALA A 313 34.40 25.15 3.57
N ALA A 314 33.75 24.43 4.50
CA ALA A 314 34.30 24.09 5.81
C ALA A 314 33.59 22.83 6.38
N GLU A 315 34.41 21.91 6.89
CA GLU A 315 34.08 20.65 7.59
C GLU A 315 33.33 20.85 8.93
N PRO A 316 32.71 19.78 9.48
CA PRO A 316 31.93 19.81 10.72
C PRO A 316 32.78 19.57 11.99
N PRO A 317 32.42 20.14 13.15
CA PRO A 317 33.01 19.76 14.43
C PRO A 317 32.38 18.51 15.06
N ALA A 318 33.23 17.75 15.75
CA ALA A 318 32.98 16.55 16.56
C ALA A 318 32.26 16.87 17.89
N PRO A 319 31.75 15.84 18.62
CA PRO A 319 30.85 16.03 19.77
C PRO A 319 31.57 16.32 21.10
N ASP A 320 30.82 16.99 21.99
CA ASP A 320 31.20 17.42 23.34
C ASP A 320 31.02 16.29 24.37
N ASP A 321 32.07 16.08 25.17
CA ASP A 321 32.14 15.18 26.32
C ASP A 321 31.64 15.91 27.58
N GLY A 322 30.54 15.46 28.17
CA GLY A 322 30.05 15.92 29.47
C GLY A 322 29.62 14.75 30.36
N GLN A 323 30.51 14.37 31.28
CA GLN A 323 30.37 13.24 32.20
C GLN A 323 29.54 13.57 33.46
N GLN A 324 29.01 12.50 34.06
CA GLN A 324 28.80 12.25 35.51
C GLN A 324 27.67 13.00 36.26
N GLU A 325 26.65 12.23 36.66
CA GLU A 325 26.27 12.03 38.08
C GLU A 325 25.25 10.86 38.20
N HIS A 326 25.24 10.19 39.36
CA HIS A 326 24.36 9.09 39.81
C HIS A 326 24.69 7.63 39.43
N GLN A 327 25.79 7.14 39.99
CA GLN A 327 25.86 5.78 40.55
C GLN A 327 25.69 5.89 42.08
N ASP A 328 24.48 5.68 42.59
CA ASP A 328 24.26 5.25 43.99
C ASP A 328 22.78 4.85 44.21
N ARG A 329 22.42 3.59 43.87
CA ARG A 329 21.14 2.95 44.27
C ARG A 329 21.04 1.45 43.95
N SER A 330 22.15 0.73 44.00
CA SER A 330 22.17 -0.74 43.99
C SER A 330 22.69 -1.23 45.33
N GLU A 331 21.84 -1.31 46.35
CA GLU A 331 22.07 -2.07 47.61
C GLU A 331 20.88 -1.85 48.57
N ARG A 332 19.72 -2.41 48.20
CA ARG A 332 18.57 -2.68 49.09
C ARG A 332 17.48 -3.33 48.25
N ASP A 333 17.59 -4.63 48.02
CA ASP A 333 16.47 -5.57 47.75
C ASP A 333 17.03 -7.00 47.57
N GLU A 334 17.93 -7.41 48.47
CA GLU A 334 18.44 -8.79 48.55
C GLU A 334 18.29 -9.29 49.99
N GLN A 335 17.04 -9.51 50.40
CA GLN A 335 16.63 -10.26 51.59
C GLN A 335 15.11 -10.48 51.53
N ASP A 336 14.69 -11.56 50.89
CA ASP A 336 13.56 -12.41 51.32
C ASP A 336 13.18 -13.39 50.20
N ASN A 337 13.79 -14.58 50.19
CA ASN A 337 13.00 -15.79 49.94
C ASN A 337 13.72 -17.05 50.43
N HIS A 338 13.23 -17.58 51.55
CA HIS A 338 13.51 -18.91 52.08
C HIS A 338 12.75 -19.96 51.26
N PRO A 339 13.37 -21.06 50.78
CA PRO A 339 12.61 -22.23 50.35
C PRO A 339 12.29 -23.14 51.55
N HIS A 340 11.01 -23.49 51.68
CA HIS A 340 10.48 -24.47 52.60
C HIS A 340 10.89 -25.89 52.19
N ASP A 341 11.46 -26.64 53.14
CA ASP A 341 11.60 -28.09 53.12
C ASP A 341 10.22 -28.79 52.98
N ASP A 342 10.09 -29.69 52.01
CA ASP A 342 9.08 -30.74 52.02
C ASP A 342 9.77 -32.10 51.88
N LYS A 343 9.50 -32.96 52.87
CA LYS A 343 10.11 -34.27 53.09
C LYS A 343 9.09 -35.35 52.73
N PRO A 344 9.44 -36.43 52.02
CA PRO A 344 8.52 -37.54 51.80
C PRO A 344 8.60 -38.58 52.92
N ALA A 345 7.44 -39.12 53.30
CA ALA A 345 7.25 -40.42 53.95
C ALA A 345 5.97 -41.06 53.38
#